data_AF-A0A545T0J3-F1
#
_entry.id   AF-A0A545T0J3-F1
#
_cell.length_a   1.000
_cell.length_b   1.000
_cell.length_c   1.000
_cell.angle_alpha   90.00
_cell.angle_beta   90.00
_cell.angle_gamma   90.00
#
_symmetry.space_group_name_H-M   'P 1'
#
loop_
_entity.id
_entity.type
_entity.pdbx_description
1 polymer ?
#
loop_
_entity_poly.entity_id
_entity_poly.type
_entity_poly.pdbx_seq_one_letter_code
_entity_poly.pdbx_strand_id
1 'polypeptide(L)' 'MKVSKFFCLTLTLLCLWACSNRQVYESLQAGQRRECQLLPESQIQDCLARHQQTYDEYLREKQEVENTD' A
#
# COMPACT_ATOMS: atom_id res chain seq x y z
N MET A 1 20.29 26.01 -23.37
CA MET A 1 20.39 24.72 -22.67
C MET A 1 19.60 23.67 -23.45
N LYS A 2 20.26 22.75 -24.15
CA LYS A 2 19.58 21.67 -24.89
C LYS A 2 19.47 20.47 -23.95
N VAL A 3 18.37 20.42 -23.21
CA VAL A 3 18.06 19.26 -22.35
C VAL A 3 17.83 18.08 -23.29
N SER A 4 18.75 17.11 -23.27
CA SER A 4 18.68 15.93 -24.13
C SER A 4 17.40 15.17 -23.80
N LYS A 5 16.60 14.77 -24.81
CA LYS A 5 15.35 14.02 -24.60
C LYS A 5 15.55 12.75 -23.75
N PHE A 6 16.75 12.16 -23.85
CA PHE A 6 17.16 11.03 -23.01
C PHE A 6 17.22 11.37 -21.53
N PHE A 7 17.65 12.57 -21.16
CA PHE A 7 17.73 13.01 -19.77
C PHE A 7 16.35 13.16 -19.12
N CYS A 8 15.36 13.66 -19.88
CA CYS A 8 13.97 13.70 -19.41
C CYS A 8 13.39 12.29 -19.25
N LEU A 9 13.65 11.39 -20.20
CA LEU A 9 13.17 10.02 -20.16
C LEU A 9 13.70 9.26 -18.93
N THR A 10 15.00 9.39 -18.64
CA THR A 10 15.63 8.76 -17.47
C THR A 10 15.08 9.33 -16.16
N LEU A 11 14.82 10.63 -16.11
CA LEU A 11 14.28 11.28 -14.92
C LEU A 11 12.85 10.80 -14.61
N THR A 12 11.99 10.67 -15.63
CA THR A 12 10.63 10.15 -15.45
C THR A 12 10.61 8.71 -14.95
N LEU A 13 11.54 7.87 -15.42
CA LEU A 13 11.68 6.48 -14.96
C LEU A 13 12.08 6.40 -13.48
N LEU A 14 13.01 7.24 -13.01
CA LEU A 14 13.39 7.27 -11.58
C LEU A 14 12.22 7.70 -10.67
N CYS A 15 11.35 8.59 -11.13
CA CYS A 15 10.19 9.01 -10.35
C CYS A 15 9.20 7.87 -10.05
N LEU A 16 9.14 6.83 -10.88
CA LEU A 16 8.26 5.68 -10.66
C LEU A 16 8.72 4.80 -9.48
N TRP A 17 10.02 4.81 -9.15
CA TRP A 17 10.58 4.06 -8.03
C TRP A 17 10.45 4.79 -6.69
N ALA A 18 9.99 6.04 -6.69
CA ALA A 18 9.85 6.85 -5.47
C ALA A 18 8.59 6.54 -4.65
N CYS A 19 7.67 5.70 -5.16
CA CYS A 19 6.51 5.26 -4.40
C CYS A 19 6.93 4.24 -3.33
N SER A 20 6.77 4.61 -2.05
CA SER A 20 7.00 3.70 -0.94
C SER A 20 5.91 2.62 -0.87
N ASN A 21 6.32 1.35 -0.73
CA ASN A 21 5.40 0.22 -0.53
C ASN A 21 4.47 0.42 0.67
N ARG A 22 4.97 1.09 1.73
CA ARG A 22 4.17 1.47 2.89
C ARG A 22 3.02 2.41 2.54
N GLN A 23 3.32 3.45 1.76
CA GLN A 23 2.33 4.44 1.36
C GLN A 23 1.24 3.82 0.47
N VAL A 24 1.63 2.93 -0.45
CA VAL A 24 0.68 2.17 -1.27
C VAL A 24 -0.22 1.32 -0.38
N TYR A 25 0.35 0.54 0.54
CA TYR A 25 -0.43 -0.29 1.47
C TYR A 25 -1.40 0.53 2.32
N GLU A 26 -0.92 1.59 2.97
CA GLU A 26 -1.75 2.44 3.83
C GLU A 26 -2.88 3.11 3.04
N SER A 27 -2.62 3.54 1.80
CA SER A 27 -3.68 4.11 0.94
C SER A 27 -4.76 3.10 0.57
N LEU A 28 -4.38 1.85 0.25
CA LEU A 28 -5.32 0.77 -0.05
C LEU A 28 -6.15 0.41 1.18
N GLN A 29 -5.50 0.27 2.33
CA GLN A 29 -6.15 -0.04 3.60
C GLN A 29 -7.12 1.07 4.03
N ALA A 30 -6.76 2.33 3.82
CA ALA A 30 -7.65 3.46 4.05
C ALA A 30 -8.90 3.40 3.15
N GLY A 31 -8.76 2.95 1.89
CA GLY A 31 -9.89 2.69 1.00
C GLY A 31 -10.83 1.61 1.54
N GLN A 32 -10.28 0.45 1.91
CA GLN A 32 -11.05 -0.67 2.46
C GLN A 32 -11.82 -0.28 3.74
N ARG A 33 -11.19 0.50 4.62
CA ARG A 33 -11.86 1.01 5.84
C ARG A 33 -13.02 1.96 5.52
N ARG A 34 -12.94 2.73 4.43
CA ARG A 34 -14.06 3.58 3.97
C ARG A 34 -15.19 2.72 3.40
N GLU A 35 -14.87 1.67 2.66
CA GLU A 35 -15.88 0.72 2.16
C GLU A 35 -16.65 0.06 3.30
N CYS A 36 -15.99 -0.23 4.43
CA CYS A 36 -16.67 -0.74 5.62
C CYS A 36 -17.78 0.20 6.14
N GLN A 37 -17.65 1.52 5.94
CA GLN A 37 -18.68 2.48 6.35
C GLN A 37 -19.93 2.45 5.45
N LEU A 38 -19.86 1.78 4.30
CA LEU A 38 -20.98 1.59 3.39
C LEU A 38 -21.80 0.34 3.72
N LEU A 39 -21.32 -0.51 4.64
CA LEU A 39 -22.01 -1.72 5.07
C LEU A 39 -23.10 -1.40 6.11
N PRO A 40 -24.07 -2.31 6.31
CA PRO A 40 -25.01 -2.22 7.43
C PRO A 40 -24.28 -2.15 8.77
N GLU A 41 -24.81 -1.37 9.73
CA GLU A 41 -24.14 -1.11 11.03
C GLU A 41 -23.67 -2.38 11.75
N SER A 42 -24.46 -3.46 11.68
CA SER A 42 -24.11 -4.75 12.30
C SER A 42 -22.81 -5.36 11.78
N GLN A 43 -22.35 -4.98 10.59
CA GLN A 43 -21.18 -5.55 9.92
C GLN A 43 -19.98 -4.60 9.88
N ILE A 44 -20.14 -3.34 10.31
CA ILE A 44 -19.07 -2.34 10.25
C ILE A 44 -17.89 -2.76 11.12
N GLN A 45 -18.14 -3.19 12.36
CA GLN A 45 -17.10 -3.58 13.30
C GLN A 45 -16.32 -4.80 12.79
N ASP A 46 -17.03 -5.83 12.32
CA ASP A 46 -16.41 -7.04 11.77
C ASP A 46 -15.60 -6.75 10.50
N CYS A 47 -16.08 -5.83 9.66
CA CYS A 47 -15.33 -5.38 8.49
C CYS A 47 -14.06 -4.64 8.90
N LEU A 48 -14.16 -3.66 9.80
CA LEU A 48 -13.00 -2.90 10.29
C LEU A 48 -11.98 -3.83 10.97
N ALA A 49 -12.43 -4.86 11.69
CA ALA A 49 -11.60 -5.89 12.33
C ALA A 49 -10.65 -6.60 11.37
N ARG A 50 -11.07 -6.81 10.12
CA ARG A 50 -10.24 -7.45 9.09
C ARG A 50 -9.18 -6.53 8.49
N HIS A 51 -9.28 -5.22 8.72
CA HIS A 51 -8.39 -4.21 8.14
C HIS A 51 -7.59 -3.45 9.21
N GLN A 52 -7.33 -4.07 10.37
CA GLN A 52 -6.60 -3.47 11.49
C GLN A 52 -5.09 -3.63 11.39
N GLN A 53 -4.64 -4.64 10.66
CA GLN A 53 -3.23 -5.02 10.56
C GLN A 53 -2.34 -3.88 10.05
N THR A 54 -1.34 -3.53 10.83
CA THR A 54 -0.37 -2.49 10.47
C THR A 54 0.55 -2.99 9.34
N TYR A 55 1.16 -2.05 8.61
CA TYR A 55 2.12 -2.41 7.56
C TYR A 55 3.31 -3.21 8.10
N ASP A 56 3.77 -2.90 9.31
CA ASP A 56 4.92 -3.57 9.93
C ASP A 56 4.56 -5.02 10.33
N GLU A 57 3.33 -5.27 10.81
CA GLU A 57 2.82 -6.63 11.07
C GLU A 57 2.69 -7.44 9.78
N TYR A 58 2.17 -6.83 8.71
CA TYR A 58 2.13 -7.43 7.37
C TYR A 58 3.50 -7.83 6.86
N LEU A 59 4.52 -6.97 7.02
CA LEU A 59 5.87 -7.31 6.62
C LEU A 59 6.44 -8.46 7.43
N ARG A 60 6.21 -8.48 8.76
CA ARG A 60 6.67 -9.55 9.63
C ARG A 60 6.04 -10.89 9.25
N GLU A 61 4.72 -10.95 9.09
CA GLU A 61 4.03 -12.18 8.68
C GLU A 61 4.52 -12.68 7.32
N LYS A 62 4.73 -11.76 6.36
CA LYS A 62 5.27 -12.11 5.06
C LYS A 62 6.68 -12.72 5.16
N GLN A 63 7.54 -12.17 6.02
CA GLN A 63 8.87 -12.70 6.28
C GLN A 63 8.80 -14.06 6.97
N GLU A 64 7.90 -14.26 7.93
CA GLU A 64 7.74 -15.55 8.62
C GLU A 64 7.32 -16.66 7.65
N VAL A 65 6.41 -16.37 6.72
CA VAL A 65 6.02 -17.31 5.66
C VAL A 65 7.17 -17.61 4.71
N GLU A 66 7.99 -16.61 4.37
CA GLU A 66 9.15 -16.77 3.48
C GLU A 66 10.30 -17.56 4.11
N ASN A 67 10.48 -17.50 5.43
CA ASN A 67 11.56 -18.19 6.15
C ASN A 67 11.19 -19.61 6.63
N THR A 68 9.97 -20.08 6.35
CA THR A 68 9.49 -21.41 6.76
C THR A 68 9.57 -22.44 5.61
N ASP A 69 10.22 -22.10 4.49
CA ASP A 69 10.53 -23.00 3.35
C ASP A 69 11.99 -23.48 3.38
#